data_AF-A0A2P5CFP5-F1
#
_entry.id   AF-A0A2P5CFP5-F1
#
_cell.length_a   1.000
_cell.length_b   1.000
_cell.length_c   1.000
_cell.angle_alpha   90.00
_cell.angle_beta   90.00
_cell.angle_gamma   90.00
#
_symmetry.space_group_name_H-M   'P 1'
#
loop_
_entity.id
_entity.type
_entity.pdbx_description
1 polymer ?
#
loop_
_entity_poly.entity_id
_entity_poly.type
_entity_poly.pdbx_seq_one_letter_code
_entity_poly.pdbx_strand_id
1 'polypeptide(L)'
;MEGDIENEIASEAEAGDIGDRALQSNRTSQNGTPYLSFDQTPENRVSLSTLEDARFQPYGISSPAAMNASSDPKVQAQDQKHNKQELPKVLEYASCLIHLAVFGILGVGSFLMGWFGIVFKPDISRVSEFLAIGLSTGFLGSLTTFSGWNQKMIELCFQGRWVSSLLGFLIGLFLAAYSIIFGIETAKGFRQLLGKRIRKLLSSSSSSWSMETRGHHIAVMVALLLMLGLLWGVSGGMMKEEFTEIGEAQLWLACIVGPFGVWMRWFLARLNGRGLGEKGLFKWVPFGTLIANVSAACLIASLATVMKAVNTKTCDFIAGGIQFGVSGCLSTVSTFIAEFNAMRESKHPWRAYAYAMITICLSFGLGTLIYSVPVWTRGYN
;
A
#
# COMPACT_ATOMS: atom_id res chain seq x y z
N MET A 1 22.61 -35.58 13.76
CA MET A 1 23.06 -34.30 13.20
C MET A 1 22.27 -33.96 11.93
N GLU A 2 21.85 -34.96 11.15
CA GLU A 2 20.93 -34.79 9.99
C GLU A 2 19.63 -34.06 10.34
N GLY A 3 18.97 -34.41 11.46
CA GLY A 3 17.66 -33.85 11.83
C GLY A 3 17.64 -32.33 12.07
N ASP A 4 18.79 -31.69 12.29
CA ASP A 4 18.87 -30.23 12.41
C ASP A 4 18.86 -29.53 11.05
N ILE A 5 19.44 -30.17 10.03
CA ILE A 5 19.60 -29.68 8.66
C ILE A 5 18.28 -29.79 7.89
N GLU A 6 17.54 -30.90 8.04
CA GLU A 6 16.20 -31.03 7.42
C GLU A 6 15.22 -29.98 7.97
N ASN A 7 15.29 -29.70 9.28
CA ASN A 7 14.52 -28.63 9.91
C ASN A 7 15.01 -27.22 9.52
N GLU A 8 16.28 -27.05 9.17
CA GLU A 8 16.81 -25.80 8.62
C GLU A 8 16.22 -25.56 7.23
N ILE A 9 16.32 -26.54 6.33
CA ILE A 9 15.73 -26.51 4.97
C ILE A 9 14.21 -26.29 5.02
N ALA A 10 13.48 -26.96 5.91
CA ALA A 10 12.03 -26.78 6.05
C ALA A 10 11.67 -25.34 6.49
N SER A 11 12.42 -24.77 7.45
CA SER A 11 12.19 -23.40 7.93
C SER A 11 12.60 -22.32 6.92
N GLU A 12 13.66 -22.57 6.14
CA GLU A 12 14.06 -21.68 5.04
C GLU A 12 13.07 -21.77 3.86
N ALA A 13 12.53 -22.96 3.59
CA ALA A 13 11.48 -23.16 2.59
C ALA A 13 10.17 -22.47 2.98
N GLU A 14 9.72 -22.52 4.25
CA GLU A 14 8.45 -21.90 4.67
C GLU A 14 8.51 -20.35 4.59
N ALA A 15 9.69 -19.76 4.79
CA ALA A 15 9.91 -18.32 4.54
C ALA A 15 10.00 -17.97 3.03
N GLY A 16 10.35 -18.92 2.16
CA GLY A 16 10.40 -18.77 0.70
C GLY A 16 9.09 -19.12 -0.04
N ASP A 17 8.27 -20.04 0.47
CA ASP A 17 7.02 -20.57 -0.14
C ASP A 17 5.87 -19.53 -0.16
N ILE A 18 6.14 -18.29 0.25
CA ILE A 18 5.28 -17.14 -0.08
C ILE A 18 5.43 -16.74 -1.56
N GLY A 19 6.59 -16.98 -2.18
CA GLY A 19 6.87 -16.65 -3.59
C GLY A 19 7.07 -17.83 -4.55
N ASP A 20 7.55 -19.00 -4.07
CA ASP A 20 8.18 -20.00 -4.95
C ASP A 20 7.26 -20.96 -5.72
N ARG A 21 5.94 -21.04 -5.43
CA ARG A 21 5.04 -21.91 -6.22
C ARG A 21 4.84 -21.48 -7.68
N ALA A 22 5.25 -20.26 -8.03
CA ALA A 22 5.10 -19.68 -9.36
C ALA A 22 5.87 -20.41 -10.50
N LEU A 23 6.61 -21.50 -10.23
CA LEU A 23 7.52 -22.13 -11.21
C LEU A 23 7.48 -23.68 -11.31
N GLN A 24 6.40 -24.35 -10.88
CA GLN A 24 6.16 -25.76 -11.24
C GLN A 24 4.92 -25.96 -12.14
N SER A 25 4.87 -25.22 -13.26
CA SER A 25 4.06 -25.60 -14.42
C SER A 25 4.96 -26.17 -15.53
N ASN A 26 4.60 -27.35 -16.03
CA ASN A 26 5.39 -28.20 -16.91
C ASN A 26 6.08 -27.46 -18.07
N ARG A 27 7.41 -27.58 -18.16
CA ARG A 27 8.15 -27.37 -19.40
C ARG A 27 7.79 -28.49 -20.39
N THR A 28 7.05 -28.16 -21.44
CA THR A 28 7.09 -28.92 -22.70
C THR A 28 7.48 -27.98 -23.82
N SER A 29 8.57 -28.31 -24.51
CA SER A 29 9.17 -27.52 -25.59
C SER A 29 8.31 -27.54 -26.86
N GLN A 30 8.14 -26.38 -27.51
CA GLN A 30 8.19 -26.30 -28.97
C GLN A 30 8.55 -24.90 -29.47
N ASN A 31 9.29 -24.86 -30.58
CA ASN A 31 9.88 -23.66 -31.18
C ASN A 31 8.85 -22.82 -31.98
N GLY A 32 9.09 -21.52 -32.10
CA GLY A 32 8.32 -20.67 -33.03
C GLY A 32 8.59 -19.17 -32.91
N THR A 33 9.72 -18.68 -33.43
CA THR A 33 9.88 -17.25 -33.78
C THR A 33 9.10 -16.92 -35.06
N PRO A 34 8.50 -15.73 -35.15
CA PRO A 34 8.91 -14.84 -36.25
C PRO A 34 9.09 -13.37 -35.85
N TYR A 35 9.59 -12.61 -36.82
CA TYR A 35 10.15 -11.25 -36.74
C TYR A 35 9.14 -10.13 -37.08
N LEU A 36 9.41 -8.93 -36.54
CA LEU A 36 9.25 -7.56 -37.11
C LEU A 36 8.10 -7.21 -38.09
N SER A 37 7.42 -6.09 -37.80
CA SER A 37 7.51 -4.85 -38.63
C SER A 37 6.96 -3.61 -37.91
N PHE A 38 7.30 -2.42 -38.42
CA PHE A 38 6.90 -1.08 -37.96
C PHE A 38 6.21 -0.33 -39.14
N ASP A 39 5.89 0.97 -38.97
CA ASP A 39 5.22 1.89 -39.92
C ASP A 39 3.69 1.73 -40.06
N GLN A 40 2.87 2.78 -40.31
CA GLN A 40 3.13 4.21 -40.59
C GLN A 40 1.91 5.09 -40.20
N THR A 41 2.12 6.39 -39.92
CA THR A 41 1.07 7.45 -39.89
C THR A 41 1.01 8.16 -41.25
N PRO A 42 -0.08 8.86 -41.66
CA PRO A 42 -0.27 10.27 -41.26
C PRO A 42 -1.71 10.83 -41.16
N GLU A 43 -1.78 11.96 -40.45
CA GLU A 43 -2.68 13.14 -40.52
C GLU A 43 -3.96 13.16 -41.40
N ASN A 44 -5.06 13.72 -40.84
CA ASN A 44 -5.56 14.99 -41.37
C ASN A 44 -6.37 15.84 -40.35
N ARG A 45 -6.57 17.12 -40.69
CA ARG A 45 -7.01 18.26 -39.86
C ARG A 45 -8.43 18.72 -40.24
N VAL A 46 -9.16 19.41 -39.34
CA VAL A 46 -10.05 20.59 -39.58
C VAL A 46 -10.77 21.03 -38.28
N SER A 47 -11.17 22.32 -38.21
CA SER A 47 -11.62 23.07 -37.01
C SER A 47 -12.97 23.81 -37.24
N LEU A 48 -13.37 24.73 -36.32
CA LEU A 48 -14.61 25.57 -36.21
C LEU A 48 -15.84 24.83 -35.59
N SER A 49 -16.33 25.17 -34.38
CA SER A 49 -17.18 26.33 -33.94
C SER A 49 -18.70 26.09 -34.17
N THR A 50 -19.67 26.59 -33.38
CA THR A 50 -19.70 27.64 -32.33
C THR A 50 -20.91 27.41 -31.36
N LEU A 51 -21.02 28.24 -30.31
CA LEU A 51 -22.25 28.85 -29.72
C LEU A 51 -22.61 28.48 -28.25
N GLU A 52 -23.17 29.49 -27.58
CA GLU A 52 -23.55 29.57 -26.16
C GLU A 52 -24.87 28.84 -25.85
N ASP A 53 -25.10 28.49 -24.56
CA ASP A 53 -26.23 29.09 -23.82
C ASP A 53 -25.96 29.09 -22.30
N ALA A 54 -26.76 29.85 -21.54
CA ALA A 54 -26.38 30.41 -20.24
C ALA A 54 -27.26 30.01 -19.03
N ARG A 55 -26.71 30.34 -17.84
CA ARG A 55 -27.31 30.37 -16.47
C ARG A 55 -27.17 29.05 -15.68
N PHE A 56 -26.70 29.02 -14.43
CA PHE A 56 -26.90 29.97 -13.33
C PHE A 56 -25.67 30.09 -12.38
N GLN A 57 -25.42 31.31 -11.92
CA GLN A 57 -24.58 31.68 -10.76
C GLN A 57 -25.46 31.64 -9.48
N PRO A 58 -24.91 31.50 -8.24
CA PRO A 58 -24.38 32.71 -7.60
C PRO A 58 -23.29 32.62 -6.50
N TYR A 59 -22.53 33.72 -6.43
CA TYR A 59 -21.82 34.34 -5.29
C TYR A 59 -20.55 33.70 -4.73
N GLY A 60 -19.41 34.24 -5.16
CA GLY A 60 -18.21 34.36 -4.33
C GLY A 60 -18.15 35.70 -3.57
N ILE A 61 -17.20 35.83 -2.65
CA ILE A 61 -16.84 37.10 -1.98
C ILE A 61 -15.32 37.30 -2.08
N SER A 62 -14.91 38.53 -2.34
CA SER A 62 -13.56 38.96 -2.71
C SER A 62 -12.75 39.58 -1.56
N SER A 63 -11.43 39.55 -1.69
CA SER A 63 -10.50 40.38 -0.89
C SER A 63 -10.52 41.85 -1.36
N PRO A 64 -10.25 42.81 -0.46
CA PRO A 64 -9.76 44.14 -0.83
C PRO A 64 -8.34 44.44 -0.27
N ALA A 65 -7.68 45.44 -0.84
CA ALA A 65 -6.40 45.98 -0.39
C ALA A 65 -6.37 47.52 -0.50
N ALA A 66 -5.38 48.13 0.20
CA ALA A 66 -4.88 49.52 0.10
C ALA A 66 -5.42 50.62 1.08
N MET A 67 -4.56 50.97 2.06
CA MET A 67 -4.02 52.32 2.39
C MET A 67 -4.95 53.53 2.69
N ASN A 68 -5.00 54.02 3.95
CA ASN A 68 -4.19 55.15 4.48
C ASN A 68 -4.76 55.92 5.73
N ALA A 69 -3.84 56.45 6.55
CA ALA A 69 -3.90 57.65 7.42
C ALA A 69 -4.72 57.73 8.75
N SER A 70 -4.00 57.57 9.88
CA SER A 70 -3.88 58.49 11.04
C SER A 70 -5.11 59.08 11.78
N SER A 71 -5.33 58.70 13.07
CA SER A 71 -5.08 59.58 14.26
C SER A 71 -5.50 58.96 15.62
N ASP A 72 -4.52 58.82 16.52
CA ASP A 72 -4.48 58.87 18.00
C ASP A 72 -5.54 58.21 18.97
N PRO A 73 -5.16 57.95 20.26
CA PRO A 73 -5.66 56.77 20.96
C PRO A 73 -6.38 57.01 22.31
N LYS A 74 -7.42 56.21 22.59
CA LYS A 74 -7.72 55.57 23.90
C LYS A 74 -9.07 54.83 23.89
N VAL A 75 -9.26 53.96 24.89
CA VAL A 75 -10.53 53.31 25.29
C VAL A 75 -11.06 52.18 24.40
N GLN A 76 -10.49 50.98 24.53
CA GLN A 76 -11.22 49.85 25.14
C GLN A 76 -10.26 48.68 25.43
N ALA A 77 -9.89 48.53 26.70
CA ALA A 77 -9.07 47.42 27.18
C ALA A 77 -9.96 46.38 27.88
N GLN A 78 -10.69 45.59 27.10
CA GLN A 78 -11.34 44.35 27.53
C GLN A 78 -11.65 43.47 26.31
N ASP A 79 -11.84 42.17 26.54
CA ASP A 79 -12.23 41.14 25.54
C ASP A 79 -11.18 40.67 24.50
N GLN A 80 -9.95 40.41 24.96
CA GLN A 80 -9.12 39.35 24.36
C GLN A 80 -8.60 38.35 25.41
N LYS A 81 -9.51 37.51 25.96
CA LYS A 81 -9.10 36.37 26.81
C LYS A 81 -9.97 35.11 26.72
N HIS A 82 -10.54 34.80 25.54
CA HIS A 82 -11.22 33.50 25.36
C HIS A 82 -11.25 32.99 23.90
N ASN A 83 -10.11 32.51 23.34
CA ASN A 83 -10.16 31.57 22.20
C ASN A 83 -8.90 30.72 21.91
N LYS A 84 -7.78 30.89 22.65
CA LYS A 84 -6.51 30.20 22.31
C LYS A 84 -6.37 28.76 22.85
N GLN A 85 -7.36 28.22 23.57
CA GLN A 85 -7.18 26.99 24.36
C GLN A 85 -8.09 25.81 23.98
N GLU A 86 -9.06 26.00 23.08
CA GLU A 86 -9.90 24.91 22.56
C GLU A 86 -9.41 24.38 21.20
N LEU A 87 -8.99 25.28 20.30
CA LEU A 87 -8.35 24.93 19.03
C LEU A 87 -7.20 23.90 19.16
N PRO A 88 -6.24 24.01 20.11
CA PRO A 88 -5.20 22.99 20.26
C PRO A 88 -5.75 21.61 20.67
N LYS A 89 -6.78 21.54 21.52
CA LYS A 89 -7.38 20.26 21.96
C LYS A 89 -8.11 19.56 20.82
N VAL A 90 -8.83 20.31 19.98
CA VAL A 90 -9.49 19.75 18.79
C VAL A 90 -8.45 19.29 17.76
N LEU A 91 -7.35 20.03 17.60
CA LEU A 91 -6.24 19.64 16.71
C LEU A 91 -5.51 18.39 17.21
N GLU A 92 -5.26 18.27 18.52
CA GLU A 92 -4.72 17.06 19.16
C GLU A 92 -5.66 15.87 19.01
N TYR A 93 -6.97 16.07 19.21
CA TYR A 93 -7.98 15.03 19.05
C TYR A 93 -8.11 14.56 17.59
N ALA A 94 -8.12 15.47 16.62
CA ALA A 94 -8.09 15.16 15.20
C ALA A 94 -6.79 14.45 14.79
N SER A 95 -5.64 14.91 15.29
CA SER A 95 -4.34 14.22 15.10
C SER A 95 -4.38 12.81 15.69
N CYS A 96 -4.99 12.62 16.86
CA CYS A 96 -5.15 11.31 17.50
C CYS A 96 -6.04 10.39 16.66
N LEU A 97 -7.19 10.88 16.17
CA LEU A 97 -8.08 10.11 15.30
C LEU A 97 -7.43 9.74 13.96
N ILE A 98 -6.67 10.63 13.34
CA ILE A 98 -5.94 10.34 12.09
C ILE A 98 -4.85 9.28 12.35
N HIS A 99 -4.09 9.40 13.44
CA HIS A 99 -3.13 8.37 13.82
C HIS A 99 -3.83 7.03 14.10
N LEU A 100 -4.94 7.02 14.84
CA LEU A 100 -5.72 5.83 15.13
C LEU A 100 -6.30 5.18 13.86
N ALA A 101 -6.73 5.98 12.86
CA ALA A 101 -7.20 5.48 11.57
C ALA A 101 -6.08 4.84 10.76
N VAL A 102 -4.92 5.52 10.63
CA VAL A 102 -3.74 4.98 9.93
C VAL A 102 -3.26 3.68 10.60
N PHE A 103 -3.10 3.69 11.92
CA PHE A 103 -2.71 2.50 12.68
C PHE A 103 -3.78 1.40 12.61
N GLY A 104 -5.06 1.75 12.64
CA GLY A 104 -6.18 0.83 12.47
C GLY A 104 -6.13 0.09 11.13
N ILE A 105 -5.82 0.77 10.03
CA ILE A 105 -5.65 0.14 8.71
C ILE A 105 -4.47 -0.86 8.72
N LEU A 106 -3.33 -0.50 9.31
CA LEU A 106 -2.17 -1.41 9.43
C LEU A 106 -2.52 -2.66 10.27
N GLY A 107 -3.25 -2.48 11.37
CA GLY A 107 -3.74 -3.57 12.21
C GLY A 107 -4.72 -4.48 11.47
N VAL A 108 -5.79 -3.92 10.89
CA VAL A 108 -6.81 -4.66 10.14
C VAL A 108 -6.18 -5.45 8.99
N GLY A 109 -5.33 -4.85 8.17
CA GLY A 109 -4.70 -5.57 7.06
C GLY A 109 -3.77 -6.70 7.52
N SER A 110 -3.04 -6.51 8.63
CA SER A 110 -2.18 -7.56 9.20
C SER A 110 -2.99 -8.69 9.85
N PHE A 111 -4.12 -8.36 10.49
CA PHE A 111 -5.09 -9.31 11.03
C PHE A 111 -5.73 -10.18 9.94
N LEU A 112 -6.20 -9.55 8.86
CA LEU A 112 -6.72 -10.25 7.68
C LEU A 112 -5.64 -11.11 6.98
N MET A 113 -4.37 -10.67 7.00
CA MET A 113 -3.23 -11.46 6.51
C MET A 113 -3.01 -12.73 7.34
N GLY A 114 -3.21 -12.67 8.66
CA GLY A 114 -3.22 -13.85 9.53
C GLY A 114 -4.30 -14.87 9.16
N TRP A 115 -5.52 -14.40 8.85
CA TRP A 115 -6.60 -15.26 8.35
C TRP A 115 -6.31 -15.85 6.97
N PHE A 116 -6.23 -14.99 5.94
CA PHE A 116 -6.28 -15.43 4.55
C PHE A 116 -4.90 -15.66 3.93
N GLY A 117 -3.88 -14.93 4.38
CA GLY A 117 -2.50 -15.06 3.93
C GLY A 117 -1.73 -16.21 4.60
N ILE A 118 -2.13 -16.62 5.80
CA ILE A 118 -1.49 -17.72 6.54
C ILE A 118 -2.44 -18.91 6.71
N VAL A 119 -3.49 -18.80 7.53
CA VAL A 119 -4.24 -19.99 7.98
C VAL A 119 -5.16 -20.60 6.91
N PHE A 120 -5.83 -19.77 6.10
CA PHE A 120 -6.71 -20.22 5.01
C PHE A 120 -6.05 -20.23 3.63
N LYS A 121 -4.81 -19.74 3.48
CA LYS A 121 -4.07 -19.75 2.20
C LYS A 121 -4.07 -21.14 1.54
N PRO A 122 -3.84 -22.28 2.25
CA PRO A 122 -3.88 -23.60 1.62
C PRO A 122 -5.26 -24.01 1.12
N ASP A 123 -6.32 -23.62 1.83
CA ASP A 123 -7.71 -23.97 1.46
C ASP A 123 -8.17 -23.14 0.25
N ILE A 124 -7.81 -21.85 0.19
CA ILE A 124 -8.09 -20.95 -0.94
C ILE A 124 -7.29 -21.39 -2.19
N SER A 125 -6.03 -21.78 -2.01
CA SER A 125 -5.16 -22.26 -3.09
C SER A 125 -5.67 -23.52 -3.78
N ARG A 126 -6.51 -24.33 -3.11
CA ARG A 126 -7.18 -25.50 -3.73
C ARG A 126 -8.32 -25.10 -4.67
N VAL A 127 -8.95 -23.95 -4.45
CA VAL A 127 -10.01 -23.41 -5.32
C VAL A 127 -9.38 -22.68 -6.50
N SER A 128 -8.44 -21.76 -6.23
CA SER A 128 -7.61 -21.14 -7.26
C SER A 128 -6.34 -20.55 -6.67
N GLU A 129 -5.18 -21.00 -7.16
CA GLU A 129 -3.87 -20.46 -6.78
C GLU A 129 -3.78 -18.95 -7.06
N PHE A 130 -4.25 -18.52 -8.25
CA PHE A 130 -4.31 -17.10 -8.60
C PHE A 130 -5.19 -16.28 -7.64
N LEU A 131 -6.27 -16.87 -7.10
CA LEU A 131 -7.11 -16.19 -6.11
C LEU A 131 -6.38 -16.08 -4.77
N ALA A 132 -5.65 -17.11 -4.35
CA ALA A 132 -4.83 -17.08 -3.13
C ALA A 132 -3.74 -16.01 -3.22
N ILE A 133 -3.02 -15.93 -4.35
CA ILE A 133 -2.00 -14.90 -4.61
C ILE A 133 -2.63 -13.51 -4.74
N GLY A 134 -3.75 -13.39 -5.46
CA GLY A 134 -4.47 -12.13 -5.65
C GLY A 134 -5.06 -11.57 -4.37
N LEU A 135 -5.53 -12.42 -3.45
CA LEU A 135 -6.04 -12.00 -2.15
C LEU A 135 -4.90 -11.67 -1.17
N SER A 136 -3.93 -12.56 -1.00
CA SER A 136 -2.85 -12.38 -0.01
C SER A 136 -1.84 -11.32 -0.46
N THR A 137 -1.10 -11.59 -1.53
CA THR A 137 -0.11 -10.66 -2.06
C THR A 137 -0.77 -9.45 -2.70
N GLY A 138 -1.81 -9.61 -3.52
CA GLY A 138 -2.47 -8.49 -4.20
C GLY A 138 -3.21 -7.54 -3.24
N PHE A 139 -4.42 -7.94 -2.84
CA PHE A 139 -5.37 -7.12 -2.09
C PHE A 139 -4.90 -6.79 -0.68
N LEU A 140 -4.62 -7.78 0.17
CA LEU A 140 -4.20 -7.54 1.56
C LEU A 140 -2.85 -6.83 1.63
N GLY A 141 -1.97 -7.09 0.66
CA GLY A 141 -0.75 -6.33 0.47
C GLY A 141 -1.00 -4.84 0.29
N SER A 142 -1.93 -4.47 -0.59
CA SER A 142 -2.26 -3.08 -0.96
C SER A 142 -3.19 -2.37 0.03
N LEU A 143 -3.95 -3.11 0.85
CA LEU A 143 -4.78 -2.57 1.92
C LEU A 143 -3.96 -1.84 2.99
N THR A 144 -2.67 -2.15 3.10
CA THR A 144 -1.73 -1.49 4.03
C THR A 144 -0.60 -0.85 3.25
N THR A 145 -0.28 0.41 3.51
CA THR A 145 0.89 1.08 2.90
C THR A 145 2.00 1.31 3.93
N PHE A 146 3.21 0.89 3.60
CA PHE A 146 4.41 1.22 4.38
C PHE A 146 4.95 2.60 4.00
N SER A 147 4.92 2.96 2.71
CA SER A 147 5.47 4.22 2.20
C SER A 147 4.75 5.43 2.76
N GLY A 148 3.41 5.41 2.83
CA GLY A 148 2.61 6.48 3.45
C GLY A 148 2.84 6.61 4.96
N TRP A 149 2.97 5.48 5.66
CA TRP A 149 3.33 5.47 7.09
C TRP A 149 4.71 6.10 7.32
N ASN A 150 5.73 5.67 6.56
CA ASN A 150 7.09 6.21 6.63
C ASN A 150 7.13 7.71 6.31
N GLN A 151 6.45 8.16 5.25
CA GLN A 151 6.33 9.59 4.91
C GLN A 151 5.72 10.38 6.07
N LYS A 152 4.69 9.85 6.75
CA LYS A 152 4.07 10.54 7.88
C LYS A 152 5.01 10.66 9.09
N MET A 153 5.88 9.67 9.30
CA MET A 153 6.92 9.74 10.33
C MET A 153 7.99 10.78 9.97
N ILE A 154 8.39 10.87 8.69
CA ILE A 154 9.31 11.91 8.20
C ILE A 154 8.73 13.31 8.40
N GLU A 155 7.46 13.54 8.07
CA GLU A 155 6.77 14.82 8.31
C GLU A 155 6.77 15.22 9.80
N LEU A 156 6.46 14.28 10.70
CA LEU A 156 6.51 14.53 12.15
C LEU A 156 7.93 14.90 12.59
N CYS A 157 8.95 14.21 12.08
CA CYS A 157 10.34 14.52 12.41
C CYS A 157 10.77 15.89 11.85
N PHE A 158 10.36 16.24 10.63
CA PHE A 158 10.62 17.53 9.99
C PHE A 158 9.96 18.69 10.76
N GLN A 159 8.77 18.48 11.33
CA GLN A 159 8.09 19.41 12.23
C GLN A 159 8.72 19.49 13.65
N GLY A 160 9.88 18.88 13.88
CA GLY A 160 10.54 18.83 15.18
C GLY A 160 9.94 17.83 16.18
N ARG A 161 8.86 17.13 15.82
CA ARG A 161 8.17 16.12 16.65
C ARG A 161 8.81 14.74 16.51
N TRP A 162 10.14 14.68 16.58
CA TRP A 162 10.93 13.44 16.38
C TRP A 162 10.56 12.33 17.37
N VAL A 163 10.20 12.66 18.61
CA VAL A 163 9.69 11.69 19.60
C VAL A 163 8.37 11.06 19.14
N SER A 164 7.45 11.84 18.56
CA SER A 164 6.20 11.33 18.00
C SER A 164 6.45 10.44 16.77
N SER A 165 7.46 10.76 15.95
CA SER A 165 7.91 9.91 14.84
C SER A 165 8.45 8.56 15.34
N LEU A 166 9.36 8.57 16.31
CA LEU A 166 9.90 7.33 16.90
C LEU A 166 8.81 6.47 17.55
N LEU A 167 7.94 7.10 18.35
CA LEU A 167 6.81 6.41 18.99
C LEU A 167 5.81 5.87 17.95
N GLY A 168 5.59 6.59 16.84
CA GLY A 168 4.73 6.15 15.74
C GLY A 168 5.27 4.94 14.98
N PHE A 169 6.60 4.82 14.85
CA PHE A 169 7.22 3.59 14.35
C PHE A 169 7.02 2.40 15.31
N LEU A 170 7.24 2.61 16.61
CA LEU A 170 7.05 1.56 17.62
C LEU A 170 5.59 1.09 17.70
N ILE A 171 4.64 2.02 17.81
CA ILE A 171 3.20 1.72 17.88
C ILE A 171 2.75 1.00 16.61
N GLY A 172 3.12 1.48 15.41
CA GLY A 172 2.74 0.84 14.16
C GLY A 172 3.28 -0.59 14.02
N LEU A 173 4.55 -0.81 14.37
CA LEU A 173 5.16 -2.14 14.34
C LEU A 173 4.51 -3.09 15.36
N PHE A 174 4.33 -2.66 16.62
CA PHE A 174 3.71 -3.50 17.64
C PHE A 174 2.26 -3.81 17.32
N LEU A 175 1.46 -2.82 16.91
CA LEU A 175 0.05 -3.05 16.57
C LEU A 175 -0.09 -4.07 15.45
N ALA A 176 0.65 -3.88 14.34
CA ALA A 176 0.58 -4.80 13.21
C ALA A 176 1.06 -6.22 13.58
N ALA A 177 2.15 -6.32 14.36
CA ALA A 177 2.68 -7.61 14.83
C ALA A 177 1.73 -8.34 15.79
N TYR A 178 1.05 -7.65 16.72
CA TYR A 178 0.02 -8.28 17.55
C TYR A 178 -1.25 -8.59 16.77
N SER A 179 -1.64 -7.74 15.81
CA SER A 179 -2.79 -7.99 14.94
C SER A 179 -2.64 -9.25 14.09
N ILE A 180 -1.46 -9.55 13.52
CA ILE A 180 -1.30 -10.79 12.74
C ILE A 180 -1.36 -12.04 13.63
N ILE A 181 -0.76 -12.01 14.83
CA ILE A 181 -0.82 -13.11 15.81
C ILE A 181 -2.28 -13.39 16.19
N PHE A 182 -3.02 -12.34 16.57
CA PHE A 182 -4.44 -12.43 16.89
C PHE A 182 -5.28 -12.95 15.70
N GLY A 183 -4.92 -12.57 14.47
CA GLY A 183 -5.53 -13.08 13.25
C GLY A 183 -5.30 -14.59 13.08
N ILE A 184 -4.08 -15.06 13.27
CA ILE A 184 -3.72 -16.49 13.22
C ILE A 184 -4.45 -17.29 14.30
N GLU A 185 -4.54 -16.78 15.54
CA GLU A 185 -5.21 -17.45 16.66
C GLU A 185 -6.72 -17.58 16.43
N THR A 186 -7.38 -16.47 16.09
CA THR A 186 -8.82 -16.46 15.79
C THR A 186 -9.15 -17.29 14.55
N ALA A 187 -8.26 -17.33 13.53
CA ALA A 187 -8.37 -18.22 12.38
C ALA A 187 -8.34 -19.70 12.77
N LYS A 188 -7.34 -20.10 13.57
CA LYS A 188 -7.19 -21.48 14.05
C LYS A 188 -8.42 -21.89 14.87
N GLY A 189 -8.91 -21.02 15.76
CA GLY A 189 -10.14 -21.24 16.52
C GLY A 189 -11.38 -21.42 15.62
N PHE A 190 -11.58 -20.52 14.65
CA PHE A 190 -12.69 -20.62 13.69
C PHE A 190 -12.63 -21.90 12.85
N ARG A 191 -11.44 -22.28 12.35
CA ARG A 191 -11.22 -23.51 11.58
C ARG A 191 -11.55 -24.76 12.40
N GLN A 192 -11.21 -24.78 13.70
CA GLN A 192 -11.58 -25.86 14.61
C GLN A 192 -13.10 -25.93 14.87
N LEU A 193 -13.76 -24.79 15.07
CA LEU A 193 -15.22 -24.73 15.23
C LEU A 193 -15.96 -25.20 13.96
N LEU A 194 -15.50 -24.76 12.79
CA LEU A 194 -16.06 -25.16 11.51
C LEU A 194 -15.82 -26.66 11.25
N GLY A 195 -14.61 -27.18 11.52
CA GLY A 195 -14.32 -28.61 11.44
C GLY A 195 -15.16 -29.48 12.39
N LYS A 196 -15.51 -28.99 13.58
CA LYS A 196 -16.47 -29.64 14.49
C LYS A 196 -17.90 -29.65 13.91
N ARG A 197 -18.36 -28.55 13.29
CA ARG A 197 -19.68 -28.49 12.62
C ARG A 197 -19.74 -29.36 11.36
N ILE A 198 -18.73 -29.30 10.49
CA ILE A 198 -18.67 -30.09 9.26
C ILE A 198 -18.63 -31.59 9.58
N ARG A 199 -17.82 -32.05 10.55
CA ARG A 199 -17.83 -33.46 10.95
C ARG A 199 -19.19 -33.93 11.51
N LYS A 200 -19.97 -33.04 12.14
CA LYS A 200 -21.34 -33.31 12.59
C LYS A 200 -22.38 -33.35 11.45
N LEU A 201 -22.08 -32.74 10.30
CA LEU A 201 -22.94 -32.73 9.12
C LEU A 201 -22.57 -33.84 8.12
N LEU A 202 -21.28 -34.10 7.92
CA LEU A 202 -20.79 -35.14 7.01
C LEU A 202 -21.09 -36.57 7.48
N SER A 203 -21.43 -36.75 8.76
CA SER A 203 -21.97 -38.01 9.27
C SER A 203 -23.35 -38.39 8.70
N SER A 204 -23.98 -37.53 7.87
CA SER A 204 -25.23 -37.87 7.16
C SER A 204 -25.19 -37.72 5.63
N SER A 205 -24.04 -37.39 5.01
CA SER A 205 -23.94 -37.34 3.55
C SER A 205 -22.49 -37.40 3.05
N SER A 206 -22.16 -38.48 2.35
CA SER A 206 -20.97 -38.57 1.52
C SER A 206 -21.33 -38.23 0.07
N SER A 207 -20.95 -37.03 -0.39
CA SER A 207 -20.84 -36.76 -1.83
C SER A 207 -19.45 -36.21 -2.14
N SER A 208 -18.73 -36.93 -3.02
CA SER A 208 -17.39 -36.56 -3.46
C SER A 208 -17.49 -35.41 -4.46
N TRP A 209 -17.22 -34.19 -4.02
CA TRP A 209 -17.10 -33.02 -4.89
C TRP A 209 -15.79 -33.06 -5.67
N SER A 210 -15.77 -33.91 -6.71
CA SER A 210 -14.78 -33.87 -7.78
C SER A 210 -15.40 -33.11 -8.96
N MET A 211 -15.20 -31.79 -9.00
CA MET A 211 -15.59 -30.96 -10.14
C MET A 211 -14.39 -30.27 -10.78
N GLU A 212 -14.48 -30.19 -12.10
CA GLU A 212 -13.48 -29.83 -13.09
C GLU A 212 -12.74 -28.50 -12.80
N THR A 213 -11.53 -28.61 -12.22
CA THR A 213 -10.72 -27.45 -11.75
C THR A 213 -10.34 -26.48 -12.86
N ARG A 214 -10.05 -26.96 -14.07
CA ARG A 214 -9.57 -26.10 -15.17
C ARG A 214 -10.58 -25.03 -15.60
N GLY A 215 -11.87 -25.37 -15.67
CA GLY A 215 -12.93 -24.41 -15.98
C GLY A 215 -13.06 -23.30 -14.92
N HIS A 216 -12.94 -23.68 -13.65
CA HIS A 216 -12.99 -22.75 -12.52
C HIS A 216 -11.82 -21.74 -12.54
N HIS A 217 -10.59 -22.17 -12.82
CA HIS A 217 -9.46 -21.24 -12.93
C HIS A 217 -9.65 -20.23 -14.07
N ILE A 218 -10.12 -20.68 -15.24
CA ILE A 218 -10.39 -19.79 -16.39
C ILE A 218 -11.50 -18.79 -16.04
N ALA A 219 -12.60 -19.25 -15.44
CA ALA A 219 -13.70 -18.38 -15.01
C ALA A 219 -13.23 -17.31 -14.00
N VAL A 220 -12.38 -17.67 -13.03
CA VAL A 220 -11.78 -16.72 -12.08
C VAL A 220 -10.87 -15.72 -12.78
N MET A 221 -10.07 -16.13 -13.77
CA MET A 221 -9.24 -15.20 -14.57
C MET A 221 -10.09 -14.23 -15.39
N VAL A 222 -11.13 -14.71 -16.07
CA VAL A 222 -12.05 -13.84 -16.82
C VAL A 222 -12.75 -12.86 -15.87
N ALA A 223 -13.22 -13.31 -14.71
CA ALA A 223 -13.84 -12.45 -13.71
C ALA A 223 -12.88 -11.35 -13.20
N LEU A 224 -11.63 -11.69 -12.88
CA LEU A 224 -10.64 -10.70 -12.43
C LEU A 224 -10.26 -9.69 -13.54
N LEU A 225 -10.16 -10.13 -14.79
CA LEU A 225 -9.93 -9.23 -15.93
C LEU A 225 -11.12 -8.30 -16.19
N LEU A 226 -12.35 -8.79 -16.08
CA LEU A 226 -13.56 -7.96 -16.16
C LEU A 226 -13.61 -6.94 -15.03
N MET A 227 -13.30 -7.34 -13.79
CA MET A 227 -13.22 -6.41 -12.65
C MET A 227 -12.15 -5.32 -12.85
N LEU A 228 -10.99 -5.66 -13.44
CA LEU A 228 -9.96 -4.67 -13.77
C LEU A 228 -10.41 -3.73 -14.89
N GLY A 229 -11.06 -4.25 -15.93
CA GLY A 229 -11.63 -3.44 -17.02
C GLY A 229 -12.73 -2.48 -16.53
N LEU A 230 -13.59 -2.94 -15.62
CA LEU A 230 -14.59 -2.11 -14.94
C LEU A 230 -13.94 -1.05 -14.06
N LEU A 231 -12.92 -1.41 -13.27
CA LEU A 231 -12.18 -0.45 -12.44
C LEU A 231 -11.57 0.68 -13.28
N TRP A 232 -10.90 0.36 -14.39
CA TRP A 232 -10.34 1.36 -15.30
C TRP A 232 -11.42 2.16 -16.02
N GLY A 233 -12.51 1.52 -16.48
CA GLY A 233 -13.62 2.21 -17.15
C GLY A 233 -14.32 3.22 -16.24
N VAL A 234 -14.69 2.80 -15.02
CA VAL A 234 -15.31 3.68 -14.02
C VAL A 234 -14.33 4.77 -13.59
N SER A 235 -13.08 4.44 -13.27
CA SER A 235 -12.12 5.45 -12.82
C SER A 235 -11.77 6.46 -13.90
N GLY A 236 -11.68 6.03 -15.18
CA GLY A 236 -11.48 6.94 -16.31
C GLY A 236 -12.68 7.82 -16.62
N GLY A 237 -13.90 7.29 -16.45
CA GLY A 237 -15.15 8.05 -16.57
C GLY A 237 -15.28 9.10 -15.46
N MET A 238 -15.22 8.68 -14.20
CA MET A 238 -15.32 9.55 -13.03
C MET A 238 -14.21 10.61 -13.03
N MET A 239 -12.94 10.25 -13.31
CA MET A 239 -11.85 11.24 -13.41
C MET A 239 -12.13 12.33 -14.46
N LYS A 240 -12.89 12.03 -15.52
CA LYS A 240 -13.28 13.01 -16.55
C LYS A 240 -14.37 13.96 -16.06
N GLU A 241 -15.35 13.45 -15.32
CA GLU A 241 -16.49 14.22 -14.79
C GLU A 241 -16.07 15.08 -13.58
N GLU A 242 -15.26 14.52 -12.69
CA GLU A 242 -14.80 15.12 -11.43
C GLU A 242 -13.67 16.16 -11.59
N PHE A 243 -13.31 16.55 -12.82
CA PHE A 243 -12.16 17.44 -13.07
C PHE A 243 -12.28 18.84 -12.43
N THR A 244 -13.48 19.23 -11.99
CA THR A 244 -13.75 20.43 -11.19
C THR A 244 -13.43 20.26 -9.71
N GLU A 245 -13.57 19.05 -9.15
CA GLU A 245 -13.29 18.72 -7.75
C GLU A 245 -11.99 17.91 -7.64
N ILE A 246 -10.88 18.64 -7.75
CA ILE A 246 -9.49 18.13 -7.86
C ILE A 246 -9.14 17.04 -6.82
N GLY A 247 -9.73 17.09 -5.63
CA GLY A 247 -9.49 16.11 -4.55
C GLY A 247 -10.09 14.73 -4.82
N GLU A 248 -11.30 14.65 -5.39
CA GLU A 248 -11.94 13.36 -5.69
C GLU A 248 -11.37 12.76 -6.98
N ALA A 249 -11.11 13.59 -8.00
CA ALA A 249 -10.40 13.18 -9.21
C ALA A 249 -9.05 12.50 -8.90
N GLN A 250 -8.33 12.93 -7.85
CA GLN A 250 -7.04 12.37 -7.45
C GLN A 250 -7.14 10.90 -7.02
N LEU A 251 -8.25 10.52 -6.38
CA LEU A 251 -8.52 9.13 -5.98
C LEU A 251 -8.84 8.26 -7.20
N TRP A 252 -9.57 8.80 -8.17
CA TRP A 252 -9.82 8.11 -9.45
C TRP A 252 -8.53 7.89 -10.24
N LEU A 253 -7.63 8.88 -10.29
CA LEU A 253 -6.29 8.69 -10.86
C LEU A 253 -5.50 7.61 -10.12
N ALA A 254 -5.54 7.60 -8.78
CA ALA A 254 -4.90 6.56 -7.96
C ALA A 254 -5.44 5.15 -8.26
N CYS A 255 -6.74 4.99 -8.49
CA CYS A 255 -7.35 3.73 -8.92
C CYS A 255 -6.88 3.26 -10.30
N ILE A 256 -6.63 4.18 -11.24
CA ILE A 256 -6.08 3.84 -12.57
C ILE A 256 -4.65 3.31 -12.46
N VAL A 257 -3.80 3.98 -11.66
CA VAL A 257 -2.36 3.69 -11.60
C VAL A 257 -1.96 2.65 -10.52
N GLY A 258 -2.82 2.41 -9.53
CA GLY A 258 -2.61 1.43 -8.46
C GLY A 258 -2.22 0.01 -8.93
N PRO A 259 -2.87 -0.58 -9.95
CA PRO A 259 -2.51 -1.88 -10.50
C PRO A 259 -1.03 -2.02 -10.89
N PHE A 260 -0.39 -0.97 -11.40
CA PHE A 260 1.05 -1.00 -11.73
C PHE A 260 1.91 -1.20 -10.48
N GLY A 261 1.56 -0.55 -9.36
CA GLY A 261 2.23 -0.76 -8.07
C GLY A 261 2.10 -2.20 -7.58
N VAL A 262 0.92 -2.82 -7.73
CA VAL A 262 0.70 -4.24 -7.39
C VAL A 262 1.56 -5.16 -8.25
N TRP A 263 1.61 -4.93 -9.57
CA TRP A 263 2.41 -5.75 -10.50
C TRP A 263 3.90 -5.62 -10.24
N MET A 264 4.39 -4.41 -9.97
CA MET A 264 5.78 -4.17 -9.55
C MET A 264 6.10 -4.91 -8.24
N ARG A 265 5.23 -4.81 -7.22
CA ARG A 265 5.43 -5.54 -5.95
C ARG A 265 5.40 -7.05 -6.13
N TRP A 266 4.48 -7.59 -6.93
CA TRP A 266 4.44 -9.02 -7.26
C TRP A 266 5.68 -9.49 -8.04
N PHE A 267 6.18 -8.68 -8.97
CA PHE A 267 7.42 -8.97 -9.68
C PHE A 267 8.62 -8.99 -8.73
N LEU A 268 8.72 -8.00 -7.84
CA LEU A 268 9.78 -7.92 -6.82
C LEU A 268 9.71 -9.06 -5.81
N ALA A 269 8.51 -9.49 -5.39
CA ALA A 269 8.33 -10.59 -4.43
C ALA A 269 9.01 -11.90 -4.86
N ARG A 270 9.27 -12.10 -6.17
CA ARG A 270 10.05 -13.23 -6.70
C ARG A 270 11.51 -13.25 -6.24
N LEU A 271 12.01 -12.16 -5.65
CA LEU A 271 13.36 -12.04 -5.08
C LEU A 271 13.43 -12.48 -3.62
N ASN A 272 12.28 -12.65 -2.94
CA ASN A 272 12.23 -13.21 -1.59
C ASN A 272 12.80 -14.64 -1.60
N GLY A 273 13.55 -15.02 -0.56
CA GLY A 273 14.15 -16.35 -0.44
C GLY A 273 15.40 -16.61 -1.31
N ARG A 274 15.72 -15.76 -2.30
CA ARG A 274 16.87 -16.00 -3.21
C ARG A 274 18.24 -15.66 -2.59
N GLY A 275 18.31 -14.63 -1.75
CA GLY A 275 19.56 -14.06 -1.25
C GLY A 275 20.36 -13.30 -2.32
N LEU A 276 21.57 -12.87 -1.97
CA LEU A 276 22.51 -12.14 -2.85
C LEU A 276 23.62 -13.05 -3.39
N GLY A 277 23.91 -12.88 -4.68
CA GLY A 277 24.97 -13.59 -5.40
C GLY A 277 24.73 -15.09 -5.54
N GLU A 278 25.63 -15.78 -6.24
CA GLU A 278 25.52 -17.22 -6.53
C GLU A 278 25.48 -18.10 -5.27
N LYS A 279 26.08 -17.62 -4.17
CA LYS A 279 26.08 -18.31 -2.87
C LYS A 279 24.79 -18.10 -2.07
N GLY A 280 23.89 -17.21 -2.50
CA GLY A 280 22.65 -16.87 -1.78
C GLY A 280 22.93 -16.35 -0.37
N LEU A 281 23.80 -15.35 -0.25
CA LEU A 281 24.05 -14.71 1.04
C LEU A 281 22.77 -13.99 1.52
N PHE A 282 22.44 -14.05 2.81
CA PHE A 282 21.22 -13.45 3.37
C PHE A 282 19.89 -13.97 2.76
N LYS A 283 19.79 -15.23 2.31
CA LYS A 283 18.51 -15.85 1.86
C LYS A 283 17.31 -15.60 2.78
N TRP A 284 17.55 -15.51 4.08
CA TRP A 284 16.54 -15.23 5.10
C TRP A 284 15.89 -13.84 4.99
N VAL A 285 16.45 -12.91 4.22
CA VAL A 285 15.90 -11.57 4.00
C VAL A 285 14.92 -11.58 2.81
N PRO A 286 13.66 -11.16 3.00
CA PRO A 286 12.72 -10.92 1.90
C PRO A 286 13.09 -9.66 1.09
N PHE A 287 14.07 -9.80 0.18
CA PHE A 287 14.59 -8.68 -0.61
C PHE A 287 13.54 -8.02 -1.51
N GLY A 288 12.58 -8.78 -2.04
CA GLY A 288 11.48 -8.25 -2.84
C GLY A 288 10.63 -7.27 -2.06
N THR A 289 10.17 -7.67 -0.88
CA THR A 289 9.34 -6.83 0.01
C THR A 289 10.13 -5.62 0.54
N LEU A 290 11.40 -5.81 0.88
CA LEU A 290 12.31 -4.73 1.29
C LEU A 290 12.48 -3.69 0.18
N ILE A 291 12.83 -4.11 -1.04
CA ILE A 291 13.03 -3.22 -2.20
C ILE A 291 11.73 -2.51 -2.53
N ALA A 292 10.59 -3.20 -2.50
CA ALA A 292 9.28 -2.61 -2.76
C ALA A 292 8.92 -1.50 -1.75
N ASN A 293 9.12 -1.75 -0.45
CA ASN A 293 8.88 -0.75 0.60
C ASN A 293 9.82 0.46 0.52
N VAL A 294 11.13 0.22 0.35
CA VAL A 294 12.14 1.30 0.28
C VAL A 294 11.96 2.13 -0.99
N SER A 295 11.75 1.52 -2.15
CA SER A 295 11.55 2.24 -3.41
C SER A 295 10.27 3.07 -3.40
N ALA A 296 9.16 2.54 -2.88
CA ALA A 296 7.92 3.29 -2.71
C ALA A 296 8.07 4.45 -1.71
N ALA A 297 8.82 4.27 -0.61
CA ALA A 297 9.12 5.34 0.33
C ALA A 297 9.94 6.48 -0.32
N CYS A 298 10.97 6.14 -1.10
CA CYS A 298 11.74 7.10 -1.88
C CYS A 298 10.90 7.82 -2.94
N LEU A 299 9.97 7.11 -3.60
CA LEU A 299 9.07 7.70 -4.60
C LEU A 299 8.08 8.69 -3.96
N ILE A 300 7.45 8.34 -2.84
CA ILE A 300 6.58 9.29 -2.10
C ILE A 300 7.38 10.52 -1.66
N ALA A 301 8.55 10.33 -1.03
CA ALA A 301 9.39 11.44 -0.59
C ALA A 301 9.78 12.36 -1.76
N SER A 302 10.16 11.79 -2.91
CA SER A 302 10.51 12.55 -4.11
C SER A 302 9.34 13.38 -4.63
N LEU A 303 8.16 12.76 -4.74
CA LEU A 303 6.95 13.42 -5.20
C LEU A 303 6.50 14.52 -4.22
N ALA A 304 6.62 14.29 -2.90
CA ALA A 304 6.29 15.28 -1.88
C ALA A 304 7.23 16.50 -1.93
N THR A 305 8.50 16.31 -2.25
CA THR A 305 9.45 17.41 -2.52
C THR A 305 9.06 18.17 -3.79
N VAL A 306 8.68 17.48 -4.86
CA VAL A 306 8.26 18.11 -6.12
C VAL A 306 6.98 18.92 -5.95
N MET A 307 5.97 18.39 -5.24
CA MET A 307 4.74 19.12 -4.89
C MET A 307 5.05 20.44 -4.18
N LYS A 308 5.88 20.39 -3.12
CA LYS A 308 6.34 21.60 -2.41
C LYS A 308 7.18 22.57 -3.27
N ALA A 309 8.01 22.05 -4.17
CA ALA A 309 8.89 22.86 -5.01
C ALA A 309 8.15 23.54 -6.18
N VAL A 310 7.12 22.90 -6.72
CA VAL A 310 6.32 23.40 -7.86
C VAL A 310 5.11 24.20 -7.39
N ASN A 311 4.46 23.78 -6.29
CA ASN A 311 3.31 24.44 -5.67
C ASN A 311 2.19 24.79 -6.66
N THR A 312 1.73 23.79 -7.43
CA THR A 312 0.58 23.94 -8.36
C THR A 312 -0.40 22.79 -8.18
N LYS A 313 -1.70 23.12 -8.23
CA LYS A 313 -2.78 22.13 -8.06
C LYS A 313 -2.69 20.95 -9.05
N THR A 314 -2.24 21.20 -10.28
CA THR A 314 -2.04 20.14 -11.29
C THR A 314 -0.90 19.21 -10.92
N CYS A 315 0.20 19.74 -10.35
CA CYS A 315 1.29 18.93 -9.85
C CYS A 315 0.84 18.10 -8.64
N ASP A 316 0.13 18.71 -7.69
CA ASP A 316 -0.37 18.05 -6.49
C ASP A 316 -1.35 16.91 -6.83
N PHE A 317 -2.25 17.15 -7.79
CA PHE A 317 -3.16 16.14 -8.34
C PHE A 317 -2.43 14.95 -8.95
N ILE A 318 -1.49 15.18 -9.88
CA ILE A 318 -0.77 14.09 -10.57
C ILE A 318 0.15 13.35 -9.59
N ALA A 319 0.96 14.08 -8.84
CA ALA A 319 1.91 13.52 -7.90
C ALA A 319 1.20 12.78 -6.76
N GLY A 320 0.14 13.36 -6.21
CA GLY A 320 -0.69 12.75 -5.17
C GLY A 320 -1.45 11.50 -5.66
N GLY A 321 -1.91 11.47 -6.92
CA GLY A 321 -2.49 10.27 -7.53
C GLY A 321 -1.46 9.14 -7.68
N ILE A 322 -0.22 9.45 -8.06
CA ILE A 322 0.89 8.48 -8.14
C ILE A 322 1.35 8.02 -6.74
N GLN A 323 1.34 8.91 -5.75
CA GLN A 323 1.62 8.57 -4.35
C GLN A 323 0.59 7.57 -3.82
N PHE A 324 -0.71 7.88 -3.89
CA PHE A 324 -1.76 7.00 -3.38
C PHE A 324 -1.90 5.71 -4.18
N GLY A 325 -1.87 5.78 -5.52
CA GLY A 325 -2.00 4.62 -6.38
C GLY A 325 -0.74 3.77 -6.42
N VAL A 326 0.27 4.19 -7.20
CA VAL A 326 1.48 3.38 -7.43
C VAL A 326 2.22 3.12 -6.12
N SER A 327 2.53 4.15 -5.35
CA SER A 327 3.39 4.01 -4.16
C SER A 327 2.67 3.38 -2.97
N GLY A 328 1.36 3.61 -2.86
CA GLY A 328 0.49 2.91 -1.91
C GLY A 328 0.50 1.41 -2.16
N CYS A 329 0.13 0.97 -3.38
CA CYS A 329 0.05 -0.43 -3.78
C CYS A 329 1.41 -1.15 -3.95
N LEU A 330 2.48 -0.41 -4.26
CA LEU A 330 3.86 -0.94 -4.34
C LEU A 330 4.46 -1.23 -2.96
N SER A 331 4.04 -0.51 -1.92
CA SER A 331 4.46 -0.79 -0.54
C SER A 331 3.50 -1.74 0.16
N THR A 332 3.91 -2.32 1.28
CA THR A 332 3.04 -3.16 2.13
C THR A 332 3.56 -3.27 3.55
N VAL A 333 2.65 -3.21 4.54
CA VAL A 333 2.94 -3.58 5.93
C VAL A 333 2.49 -5.00 6.23
N SER A 334 1.33 -5.44 5.72
CA SER A 334 0.77 -6.77 5.97
C SER A 334 1.70 -7.91 5.53
N THR A 335 2.34 -7.81 4.37
CA THR A 335 3.31 -8.83 3.91
C THR A 335 4.62 -8.76 4.70
N PHE A 336 5.13 -7.54 4.93
CA PHE A 336 6.31 -7.28 5.77
C PHE A 336 6.15 -7.86 7.19
N ILE A 337 4.94 -7.77 7.76
CA ILE A 337 4.60 -8.29 9.09
C ILE A 337 4.37 -9.80 9.08
N ALA A 338 3.87 -10.39 7.99
CA ALA A 338 3.83 -11.85 7.82
C ALA A 338 5.25 -12.45 7.80
N GLU A 339 6.17 -11.83 7.06
CA GLU A 339 7.58 -12.21 7.02
C GLU A 339 8.26 -12.01 8.38
N PHE A 340 7.99 -10.90 9.06
CA PHE A 340 8.45 -10.63 10.43
C PHE A 340 7.95 -11.71 11.41
N ASN A 341 6.69 -12.12 11.32
CA ASN A 341 6.12 -13.16 12.19
C ASN A 341 6.77 -14.53 11.93
N ALA A 342 6.92 -14.92 10.65
CA ALA A 342 7.62 -16.14 10.27
C ALA A 342 9.07 -16.17 10.81
N MET A 343 9.80 -15.05 10.70
CA MET A 343 11.14 -14.93 11.29
C MET A 343 11.12 -14.98 12.82
N ARG A 344 10.09 -14.43 13.50
CA ARG A 344 9.94 -14.52 14.96
C ARG A 344 9.64 -15.93 15.47
N GLU A 345 8.94 -16.74 14.68
CA GLU A 345 8.66 -18.15 15.00
C GLU A 345 9.82 -19.09 14.61
N SER A 346 10.80 -18.61 13.84
CA SER A 346 11.99 -19.38 13.42
C SER A 346 13.01 -19.63 14.55
N LYS A 347 14.00 -20.52 14.27
CA LYS A 347 15.18 -20.77 15.15
C LYS A 347 15.96 -19.49 15.52
N HIS A 348 15.82 -18.40 14.75
CA HIS A 348 16.62 -17.17 14.90
C HIS A 348 15.74 -15.91 14.96
N PRO A 349 14.98 -15.69 16.05
CA PRO A 349 14.00 -14.61 16.15
C PRO A 349 14.59 -13.20 16.04
N TRP A 350 15.90 -13.03 16.29
CA TRP A 350 16.61 -11.77 16.10
C TRP A 350 16.56 -11.27 14.64
N ARG A 351 16.45 -12.18 13.66
CA ARG A 351 16.36 -11.86 12.22
C ARG A 351 15.14 -10.98 11.93
N ALA A 352 14.02 -11.20 12.60
CA ALA A 352 12.81 -10.40 12.45
C ALA A 352 13.05 -8.92 12.82
N TYR A 353 13.67 -8.69 13.98
CA TYR A 353 13.99 -7.34 14.44
C TYR A 353 15.06 -6.67 13.57
N ALA A 354 16.08 -7.41 13.12
CA ALA A 354 17.06 -6.90 12.17
C ALA A 354 16.41 -6.49 10.84
N TYR A 355 15.53 -7.32 10.28
CA TYR A 355 14.79 -7.01 9.05
C TYR A 355 13.90 -5.76 9.21
N ALA A 356 13.17 -5.65 10.31
CA ALA A 356 12.34 -4.49 10.62
C ALA A 356 13.18 -3.20 10.74
N MET A 357 14.28 -3.25 11.49
CA MET A 357 15.20 -2.12 11.65
C MET A 357 15.84 -1.69 10.33
N ILE A 358 16.31 -2.63 9.51
CA ILE A 358 16.87 -2.32 8.18
C ILE A 358 15.82 -1.63 7.30
N THR A 359 14.61 -2.18 7.24
CA THR A 359 13.52 -1.66 6.39
C THR A 359 13.08 -0.25 6.83
N ILE A 360 12.94 -0.02 8.13
CA ILE A 360 12.56 1.28 8.70
C ILE A 360 13.70 2.30 8.55
N CYS A 361 14.91 1.98 9.02
CA CYS A 361 16.03 2.95 9.00
C CYS A 361 16.45 3.33 7.58
N LEU A 362 16.45 2.39 6.63
CA LEU A 362 16.79 2.69 5.23
C LEU A 362 15.73 3.59 4.58
N SER A 363 14.44 3.27 4.76
CA SER A 363 13.33 4.07 4.20
C SER A 363 13.23 5.46 4.83
N PHE A 364 13.45 5.57 6.14
CA PHE A 364 13.41 6.84 6.86
C PHE A 364 14.63 7.72 6.54
N GLY A 365 15.83 7.13 6.50
CA GLY A 365 17.07 7.83 6.18
C GLY A 365 17.07 8.37 4.75
N LEU A 366 16.74 7.53 3.76
CA LEU A 366 16.61 7.97 2.37
C LEU A 366 15.49 8.99 2.19
N GLY A 367 14.33 8.78 2.82
CA GLY A 367 13.23 9.75 2.78
C GLY A 367 13.60 11.10 3.40
N THR A 368 14.38 11.13 4.49
CA THR A 368 14.92 12.36 5.10
C THR A 368 15.87 13.09 4.15
N LEU A 369 16.75 12.36 3.44
CA LEU A 369 17.67 12.93 2.44
C LEU A 369 16.94 13.47 1.19
N ILE A 370 15.84 12.83 0.79
CA ILE A 370 15.06 13.20 -0.41
C ILE A 370 14.02 14.30 -0.13
N TYR A 371 13.43 14.32 1.07
CA TYR A 371 12.39 15.27 1.47
C TYR A 371 12.91 16.36 2.40
N SER A 372 13.31 16.00 3.62
CA SER A 372 13.64 16.98 4.66
C SER A 372 14.82 17.88 4.27
N VAL A 373 15.87 17.33 3.64
CA VAL A 373 17.05 18.11 3.27
C VAL A 373 16.75 19.14 2.17
N PRO A 374 16.13 18.82 1.01
CA PRO A 374 15.79 19.83 0.01
C PRO A 374 14.76 20.85 0.51
N VAL A 375 13.73 20.41 1.25
CA VAL A 375 12.68 21.29 1.77
C VAL A 375 13.25 22.29 2.78
N TRP A 376 14.15 21.87 3.67
CA TRP A 376 14.87 22.76 4.60
C TRP A 376 15.81 23.70 3.84
N THR A 377 16.75 23.15 3.06
CA THR A 377 17.85 23.93 2.44
C THR A 377 17.36 24.96 1.41
N ARG A 378 16.22 24.73 0.77
CA ARG A 378 15.62 25.65 -0.21
C ARG A 378 14.40 26.42 0.30
N GLY A 379 13.96 26.18 1.54
CA GLY A 379 12.83 26.89 2.14
C GLY A 379 11.50 26.67 1.41
N TYR A 380 11.23 25.46 0.94
CA TYR A 380 9.96 25.14 0.27
C TYR A 380 8.81 25.09 1.30
N ASN A 381 7.97 26.12 1.31
CA ASN A 381 6.84 26.26 2.24
C ASN A 381 5.74 25.21 2.04
#